data_AF-K7LMC1-F1
#
_entry.id   AF-K7LMC1-F1
#
_cell.length_a   1.000
_cell.length_b   1.000
_cell.length_c   1.000
_cell.angle_alpha   90.00
_cell.angle_beta   90.00
_cell.angle_gamma   90.00
#
_symmetry.space_group_name_H-M   'P 1'
#
loop_
_entity.id
_entity.type
_entity.pdbx_description
1 polymer ?
#
loop_
_entity_poly.entity_id
_entity_poly.type
_entity_poly.pdbx_seq_one_letter_code
_entity_poly.pdbx_strand_id
1 'polypeptide(L)' 'MGWLQSLLSPLKKLWFQMHSTHKKRRGIYILYEDVKSCPYEDVHVLWSVLVESHSSS' A
#
# COMPACT_ATOMS: atom_id res chain seq x y z
N MET A 1 21.53 12.18 -28.47
CA MET A 1 21.19 12.26 -27.03
C MET A 1 20.30 11.08 -26.55
N GLY A 2 20.48 9.86 -27.07
CA GLY A 2 19.63 8.70 -26.70
C GLY A 2 20.12 7.89 -25.48
N TRP A 3 21.43 7.94 -25.18
CA TRP A 3 22.03 7.12 -24.12
C TRP A 3 21.61 7.53 -22.69
N LEU A 4 21.29 8.81 -22.47
CA LEU A 4 20.77 9.27 -21.18
C LEU A 4 19.36 8.74 -20.89
N GLN A 5 18.52 8.58 -21.92
CA GLN A 5 17.17 8.04 -21.75
C GLN A 5 17.19 6.56 -21.36
N SER A 6 18.17 5.77 -21.86
CA SER A 6 18.33 4.37 -21.47
C SER A 6 18.79 4.20 -20.02
N LEU A 7 19.57 5.15 -19.48
CA LEU A 7 19.99 5.13 -18.07
C LEU A 7 18.89 5.62 -17.10
N LEU A 8 18.07 6.59 -17.51
CA LEU A 8 16.98 7.11 -16.69
C LEU A 8 15.77 6.16 -16.62
N SER A 9 15.57 5.32 -17.64
CA SER A 9 14.46 4.36 -17.71
C SER A 9 14.39 3.34 -16.55
N PRO A 10 15.49 2.63 -16.17
CA PRO A 10 15.46 1.70 -15.04
C PRO A 10 15.20 2.42 -13.71
N LEU A 11 15.75 3.63 -13.52
CA LEU A 11 15.50 4.45 -12.32
C LEU A 11 14.03 4.86 -12.22
N LYS A 12 13.43 5.30 -13.33
CA LYS A 12 12.00 5.64 -13.37
C LYS A 12 11.12 4.44 -13.00
N LYS A 13 11.45 3.25 -13.49
CA LYS A 13 10.74 2.00 -13.15
C LYS A 13 10.83 1.66 -11.67
N LEU A 14 12.02 1.74 -11.08
CA LEU A 14 12.25 1.51 -9.65
C LEU A 14 11.48 2.54 -8.79
N TRP A 15 11.51 3.81 -9.19
CA TRP A 15 10.79 4.88 -8.49
C TRP A 15 9.27 4.62 -8.47
N PHE A 16 8.67 4.22 -9.59
CA PHE A 16 7.26 3.86 -9.64
C PHE A 16 6.93 2.65 -8.78
N GLN A 17 7.76 1.60 -8.81
CA GLN A 17 7.54 0.41 -7.99
C GLN A 17 7.58 0.75 -6.50
N MET A 18 8.56 1.52 -6.05
CA MET A 18 8.70 1.92 -4.65
C MET A 18 7.55 2.84 -4.19
N HIS A 19 7.16 3.83 -5.00
CA HIS A 19 6.03 4.70 -4.67
C HIS A 19 4.69 3.96 -4.68
N SER A 20 4.51 2.98 -5.57
CA SER A 20 3.28 2.17 -5.62
C SER A 20 3.12 1.32 -4.37
N THR A 21 4.19 0.64 -3.93
CA THR A 21 4.15 -0.19 -2.70
C THR A 21 3.86 0.65 -1.46
N HIS A 22 4.46 1.83 -1.35
CA HIS A 22 4.24 2.70 -0.20
C HIS A 22 2.79 3.23 -0.14
N LYS A 23 2.19 3.58 -1.29
CA LYS A 23 0.79 4.02 -1.35
C LYS A 23 -0.19 2.93 -0.92
N LYS A 24 0.03 1.68 -1.36
CA LYS A 24 -0.83 0.55 -0.98
C LYS A 24 -0.84 0.33 0.53
N ARG A 25 0.33 0.32 1.17
CA ARG A 25 0.43 0.13 2.63
C ARG A 25 -0.26 1.25 3.40
N ARG A 26 -0.02 2.52 3.04
CA ARG A 26 -0.63 3.66 3.74
C ARG A 26 -2.15 3.72 3.59
N GLY A 27 -2.69 3.20 2.48
CA GLY A 27 -4.13 3.21 2.20
C GLY A 27 -4.97 2.45 3.21
N ILE A 28 -4.53 1.27 3.67
CA ILE A 28 -5.30 0.50 4.67
C ILE A 28 -5.28 1.20 6.04
N TYR A 29 -4.13 1.73 6.45
CA TYR A 29 -4.00 2.42 7.73
C TYR A 29 -4.86 3.70 7.85
N ILE A 30 -5.40 4.25 6.76
CA ILE A 30 -6.34 5.38 6.85
C ILE A 30 -7.59 5.02 7.63
N LEU A 31 -8.02 3.75 7.56
CA LEU A 31 -9.23 3.26 8.23
C LEU A 31 -8.96 2.84 9.69
N TYR A 32 -7.70 2.89 10.15
CA TYR A 32 -7.34 2.34 11.45
C TYR A 32 -8.10 3.01 12.60
N GLU A 33 -8.18 4.34 12.62
CA GLU A 33 -8.90 5.07 13.67
C GLU A 33 -10.42 4.89 13.56
N ASP A 34 -10.95 4.79 12.34
CA ASP A 34 -12.38 4.53 12.09
C ASP A 34 -12.78 3.13 12.59
N VAL A 35 -11.97 2.10 12.30
CA VAL A 35 -12.17 0.74 12.80
C VAL A 35 -12.05 0.70 14.32
N LYS A 36 -11.01 1.32 14.88
CA LYS A 36 -10.77 1.34 16.33
C LYS A 36 -11.91 2.00 17.12
N SER A 37 -12.53 3.04 16.57
CA SER A 37 -13.66 3.73 17.19
C SER A 37 -15.01 3.03 16.95
N CYS A 38 -15.07 2.07 16.03
CA CYS A 38 -16.28 1.34 15.71
C CYS A 38 -16.66 0.33 16.83
N PRO A 39 -17.90 0.34 17.33
CA PRO A 39 -18.34 -0.59 18.37
C PRO A 39 -18.67 -1.99 17.86
N TYR A 40 -18.81 -2.18 16.54
CA TYR A 40 -19.26 -3.43 15.94
C TYR A 40 -18.11 -4.44 15.79
N GLU A 41 -18.28 -5.62 16.37
CA GLU A 41 -17.33 -6.73 16.30
C GLU A 41 -17.04 -7.17 14.86
N ASP A 42 -18.07 -7.22 14.01
CA ASP A 42 -17.95 -7.58 12.60
C ASP A 42 -16.93 -6.70 11.85
N VAL A 43 -16.84 -5.42 12.20
CA VAL A 43 -15.88 -4.48 11.59
C VAL A 43 -14.45 -4.82 12.01
N HIS A 44 -14.23 -5.21 13.27
CA HIS A 44 -12.93 -5.65 13.76
C HIS A 44 -12.50 -6.99 13.12
N VAL A 45 -13.44 -7.91 12.90
CA VAL A 45 -13.19 -9.15 12.17
C VAL A 45 -12.80 -8.87 10.72
N LEU A 46 -13.58 -8.03 10.02
CA LEU A 46 -13.27 -7.62 8.64
C LEU A 46 -11.92 -6.93 8.53
N TRP A 47 -11.56 -6.07 9.48
CA TRP A 47 -10.25 -5.45 9.56
C TRP A 47 -9.14 -6.48 9.71
N SER A 48 -9.34 -7.48 10.58
CA SER A 48 -8.37 -8.55 10.81
C SER A 48 -8.12 -9.37 9.54
N VAL A 49 -9.20 -9.74 8.83
CA VAL A 49 -9.13 -10.43 7.53
C VAL A 49 -8.41 -9.56 6.49
N LEU A 50 -8.73 -8.27 6.42
CA LEU A 50 -8.10 -7.33 5.49
C LEU A 50 -6.60 -7.21 5.75
N VAL A 51 -6.18 -7.03 7.01
CA VAL A 51 -4.78 -6.92 7.41
C VAL A 51 -4.01 -8.21 7.08
N GLU A 52 -4.60 -9.37 7.35
CA GLU A 52 -4.00 -10.68 7.01
C GLU A 52 -3.82 -10.84 5.49
N SER A 53 -4.83 -10.49 4.69
CA SER A 53 -4.73 -10.58 3.22
C SER A 53 -3.65 -9.68 2.62
N HIS A 54 -3.31 -8.59 3.31
CA HIS A 54 -2.33 -7.62 2.85
C HIS A 54 -0.90 -7.93 3.33
N SER A 55 -0.73 -8.82 4.31
CA SER A 55 0.59 -9.33 4.73
C SER A 55 1.10 -10.42 3.78
N SER A 56 0.20 -11.16 3.12
CA SER A 56 0.50 -12.25 2.20
C SER A 56 0.75 -11.83 0.73
N SER A 57 0.78 -10.52 0.43
CA SER A 57 1.00 -9.95 -0.91
C SER A 57 2.34 -9.22 -1.03
#